data_AF-A0A939FHC8-F1
#
_entry.id   AF-A0A939FHC8-F1
#
_cell.length_a   1.000
_cell.length_b   1.000
_cell.length_c   1.000
_cell.angle_alpha   90.00
_cell.angle_beta   90.00
_cell.angle_gamma   90.00
#
_symmetry.space_group_name_H-M   'P 1'
#
loop_
_entity.id
_entity.type
_entity.pdbx_description
1 polymer ?
#
loop_
_entity_poly.entity_id
_entity_poly.type
_entity_poly.pdbx_seq_one_letter_code
_entity_poly.pdbx_strand_id
1 'polypeptide(L)' 'DNRLMSGTSMTREFEHLVDAFGYTLEDMQWFTVNAMKSAFIPFDERLAMINDVIKPGYAELKSEWLFRQTAVTS' A
#
# COMPACT_ATOMS: atom_id res chain seq x y z
N ASP A 1 -3.30 3.03 17.23
CA ASP A 1 -4.61 2.40 17.11
C ASP A 1 -4.66 1.11 17.94
N ASN A 2 -5.85 0.64 18.30
CA ASN A 2 -6.11 -0.52 19.15
C ASN A 2 -6.83 -1.63 18.36
N ARG A 3 -6.11 -2.24 17.41
CA ARG A 3 -6.63 -3.23 16.46
C ARG A 3 -7.58 -4.29 17.06
N LEU A 4 -7.22 -4.85 18.21
CA LEU A 4 -8.00 -5.87 18.93
C LEU A 4 -9.34 -5.32 19.45
N MET A 5 -9.31 -4.13 20.06
CA MET A 5 -10.49 -3.52 20.69
C MET A 5 -11.44 -2.95 19.65
N SER A 6 -10.89 -2.37 18.57
CA SER A 6 -11.66 -1.80 17.47
C SER A 6 -12.14 -2.85 16.46
N GLY A 7 -11.71 -4.11 16.58
CA GLY A 7 -12.06 -5.18 15.64
C GLY A 7 -11.67 -4.84 14.19
N THR A 8 -10.50 -4.21 14.01
CA THR A 8 -10.04 -3.73 12.69
C THR A 8 -8.79 -4.48 12.21
N SER A 9 -8.34 -4.19 11.00
CA SER A 9 -7.09 -4.67 10.41
C SER A 9 -6.49 -3.54 9.55
N MET A 10 -5.20 -3.62 9.22
CA MET A 10 -4.59 -2.63 8.31
C MET A 10 -5.35 -2.54 6.97
N THR A 11 -5.77 -3.69 6.43
CA THR A 11 -6.56 -3.75 5.21
C THR A 11 -7.88 -3.00 5.35
N ARG A 12 -8.61 -3.24 6.44
CA ARG A 12 -9.90 -2.59 6.69
C ARG A 12 -9.75 -1.07 6.88
N GLU A 13 -8.70 -0.63 7.56
CA GLU A 13 -8.40 0.80 7.69
C GLU A 13 -8.09 1.44 6.33
N PHE A 14 -7.31 0.77 5.48
CA PHE A 14 -7.02 1.26 4.14
C PHE A 14 -8.25 1.26 3.23
N GLU A 15 -9.11 0.23 3.30
CA GLU A 15 -10.40 0.21 2.60
C GLU A 15 -11.26 1.42 2.99
N HIS A 16 -11.36 1.73 4.28
CA HIS A 16 -12.07 2.93 4.74
C HIS A 16 -11.48 4.24 4.21
N LEU A 17 -10.15 4.34 4.09
CA LEU A 17 -9.51 5.51 3.50
C LEU A 17 -9.82 5.64 2.00
N VAL A 18 -9.84 4.53 1.27
CA VAL A 18 -10.22 4.51 -0.15
C VAL A 18 -11.68 4.93 -0.31
N ASP A 19 -12.60 4.37 0.47
CA ASP A 19 -14.03 4.71 0.39
C ASP A 19 -14.32 6.17 0.75
N ALA A 20 -13.65 6.69 1.78
CA ALA A 20 -13.90 8.03 2.28
C ALA A 20 -13.24 9.14 1.44
N PHE A 21 -12.04 8.88 0.89
CA PHE A 21 -11.22 9.91 0.25
C PHE A 21 -10.89 9.64 -1.22
N GLY A 22 -11.30 8.50 -1.76
CA GLY A 22 -11.03 8.14 -3.17
C GLY A 22 -9.56 7.87 -3.47
N TYR A 23 -8.79 7.44 -2.47
CA TYR A 23 -7.37 7.15 -2.67
C TYR A 23 -7.12 5.99 -3.62
N THR A 24 -6.02 6.10 -4.36
CA THR A 24 -5.59 5.16 -5.39
C THR A 24 -4.45 4.26 -4.90
N LEU A 25 -4.06 3.28 -5.72
CA LEU A 25 -2.85 2.50 -5.47
C LEU A 25 -1.57 3.36 -5.42
N GLU A 26 -1.56 4.55 -6.04
CA GLU A 26 -0.43 5.48 -5.94
C GLU A 26 -0.34 6.12 -4.55
N ASP A 27 -1.47 6.53 -4.00
CA ASP A 27 -1.56 7.09 -2.65
C ASP A 27 -1.16 6.04 -1.60
N MET A 28 -1.65 4.81 -1.76
CA MET A 28 -1.28 3.70 -0.87
C MET A 28 0.22 3.38 -0.92
N GLN A 29 0.83 3.40 -2.11
CA GLN A 29 2.28 3.26 -2.25
C GLN A 29 3.00 4.40 -1.53
N TRP A 30 2.52 5.64 -1.68
CA TRP A 30 3.11 6.80 -1.02
C TRP A 30 3.04 6.68 0.50
N PHE A 31 1.89 6.32 1.08
CA PHE A 31 1.77 6.09 2.53
C PHE A 31 2.75 5.03 3.03
N THR A 32 2.85 3.90 2.32
CA THR A 32 3.70 2.77 2.70
C THR A 32 5.19 3.14 2.63
N VAL A 33 5.62 3.88 1.61
CA VAL A 33 7.00 4.38 1.52
C VAL A 33 7.31 5.37 2.64
N ASN A 34 6.40 6.29 2.97
CA ASN A 34 6.62 7.25 4.06
C ASN A 34 6.68 6.56 5.44
N ALA A 35 5.84 5.54 5.65
CA ALA A 35 5.90 4.70 6.84
C ALA A 35 7.27 4.01 6.95
N MET A 36 7.75 3.38 5.87
CA MET A 36 9.05 2.70 5.89
C MET A 36 10.21 3.68 6.08
N LYS A 37 10.18 4.87 5.44
CA LYS A 37 11.17 5.93 5.67
C LYS A 37 11.26 6.37 7.13
N SER A 38 10.16 6.26 7.88
CA SER A 38 10.04 6.66 9.28
C SER A 38 10.21 5.50 10.26
N ALA A 39 10.41 4.27 9.77
CA ALA A 39 10.55 3.08 10.60
C ALA A 39 11.87 3.08 11.39
N PHE A 40 11.85 2.51 12.59
CA PHE A 40 13.01 2.43 13.47
C PHE A 40 13.83 1.16 13.24
N ILE A 41 14.21 0.92 11.98
CA ILE A 41 15.18 -0.11 11.56
C ILE A 41 16.40 0.59 10.91
N PRO A 42 17.57 -0.06 10.77
CA PRO A 42 18.75 0.53 10.13
C PRO A 42 18.47 1.13 8.73
N PHE A 43 19.23 2.16 8.35
CA PHE A 43 18.98 2.91 7.11
C PHE A 43 19.01 2.03 5.86
N ASP A 44 20.01 1.15 5.75
CA ASP A 44 20.14 0.26 4.59
C ASP A 44 18.99 -0.75 4.51
N GLU A 45 18.50 -1.23 5.65
CA GLU A 45 17.33 -2.11 5.71
C GLU A 45 16.05 -1.37 5.27
N ARG A 46 15.88 -0.10 5.64
CA ARG A 46 14.78 0.72 5.11
C ARG A 46 14.86 0.84 3.59
N LEU A 47 16.07 1.07 3.06
CA LEU A 47 16.28 1.23 1.63
C LEU A 47 15.98 -0.06 0.87
N ALA A 48 16.45 -1.21 1.38
CA ALA A 48 16.15 -2.53 0.84
C ALA A 48 14.63 -2.80 0.86
N MET A 49 13.95 -2.57 1.98
CA MET A 49 12.49 -2.73 2.07
C MET A 49 11.74 -1.84 1.07
N ILE A 50 12.16 -0.59 0.89
CA ILE A 50 11.53 0.33 -0.06
C ILE A 50 11.73 -0.12 -1.51
N ASN A 51 12.96 -0.47 -1.89
CA ASN A 51 13.31 -0.69 -3.29
C ASN A 51 13.05 -2.12 -3.76
N ASP A 52 13.18 -3.10 -2.87
CA ASP A 52 13.16 -4.52 -3.26
C ASP A 52 11.82 -5.19 -2.93
N VAL A 53 11.04 -4.61 -2.02
CA VAL A 53 9.74 -5.17 -1.59
C VAL A 53 8.59 -4.22 -1.91
N ILE A 54 8.60 -3.00 -1.36
CA ILE A 54 7.44 -2.09 -1.44
C ILE A 54 7.21 -1.63 -2.88
N LYS A 55 8.21 -1.01 -3.53
CA LYS A 55 8.03 -0.49 -4.90
C LYS A 55 7.71 -1.60 -5.91
N PRO A 56 8.39 -2.76 -5.93
CA PRO A 56 8.08 -3.83 -6.88
C PRO A 56 6.68 -4.40 -6.65
N GLY A 57 6.28 -4.64 -5.39
CA GLY A 57 4.94 -5.16 -5.08
C GLY A 57 3.82 -4.23 -5.56
N TYR A 58 3.96 -2.92 -5.36
CA TYR A 58 2.97 -1.96 -5.90
C TYR A 58 3.00 -1.86 -7.43
N ALA A 59 4.16 -2.02 -8.07
CA ALA A 59 4.26 -2.03 -9.53
C ALA A 59 3.53 -3.25 -10.12
N GLU A 60 3.71 -4.43 -9.52
CA GLU A 60 3.00 -5.65 -9.89
C GLU A 60 1.49 -5.48 -9.73
N LEU A 61 1.01 -5.02 -8.57
CA LEU A 61 -0.41 -4.77 -8.33
C LEU A 61 -1.03 -3.78 -9.31
N LYS A 62 -0.35 -2.68 -9.62
CA LYS A 62 -0.82 -1.70 -10.61
C LYS A 62 -0.94 -2.31 -12.00
N SER A 63 0.04 -3.13 -12.39
CA SER A 63 0.01 -3.81 -13.68
C SER A 63 -1.15 -4.81 -13.76
N GLU A 64 -1.32 -5.65 -12.73
CA GLU A 64 -2.46 -6.58 -12.63
C GLU A 64 -3.79 -5.85 -12.75
N TRP A 65 -3.93 -4.74 -12.02
CA TRP A 65 -5.18 -3.97 -12.00
C TRP A 65 -5.48 -3.34 -13.36
N LEU A 66 -4.47 -2.80 -14.05
CA LEU A 66 -4.60 -2.26 -15.40
C LEU A 66 -5.06 -3.34 -16.38
N PHE A 67 -4.43 -4.52 -16.36
CA PHE A 67 -4.82 -5.64 -17.22
C PHE A 67 -6.24 -6.12 -16.92
N ARG A 68 -6.60 -6.23 -15.64
CA ARG A 68 -7.94 -6.63 -15.22
C ARG A 68 -9.02 -5.65 -15.72
N GLN A 69 -8.75 -4.35 -15.68
CA GLN A 69 -9.68 -3.37 -16.24
C GLN A 69 -9.85 -3.53 -17.75
N THR A 70 -8.74 -3.67 -18.50
CA THR A 70 -8.80 -3.82 -19.95
C THR A 70 -9.60 -5.06 -20.38
N ALA A 71 -9.52 -6.15 -19.63
CA ALA A 71 -10.27 -7.38 -19.88
C ALA A 71 -11.77 -7.29 -19.55
N VAL A 72 -12.18 -6.40 -18.65
CA VAL A 72 -13.59 -6.18 -18.30
C VAL A 72 -14.29 -5.24 -19.29
N THR A 73 -13.56 -4.31 -19.89
CA THR A 73 -14.09 -3.32 -20.84
C THR A 73 -14.02 -3.75 -22.32
N SER A 74 -13.49 -4.95 -22.61
CA SER A 74 -13.45 -5.55 -23.95
C SER A 74 -14.53 -6.62 -24.11
#